data_AF-A0A915A3F5-F1
#
_entry.id   AF-A0A915A3F5-F1
#
_cell.length_a   1.000
_cell.length_b   1.000
_cell.length_c   1.000
_cell.angle_alpha   90.00
_cell.angle_beta   90.00
_cell.angle_gamma   90.00
#
_symmetry.space_group_name_H-M   'P 1'
#
loop_
_entity.id
_entity.type
_entity.pdbx_description
1 polymer ?
#
loop_
_entity_poly.entity_id
_entity_poly.type
_entity_poly.pdbx_seq_one_letter_code
_entity_poly.pdbx_strand_id
1 'polypeptide(L)'
;FSAFFHDYMPYYFCCKYAQYRCQLFYWRRPTSGCQQYEPPATGYVQGAGSFTTLDNRKFIFNEPGVFTLLHIPQTLTNPEVRIQIRLERYPNRKVEFGLLGRYLSQADLVQPTNATVVTGIALEATGTDRVVVVVRKDTRRFRYRTSIIVGNIIRYFDNMKLQKFKGVMIYVNNVEHGQAEVYVVLEAAQVGVRLRESYALDISRLSGYQESMGLLDVELALPPRYGVPPNGESSYRSQFASMFNFPLVSGLMRPNLDDISELLNPPFTLNEVNPAALIQQLLNNYLIPGSGLSRTASSTITVPGVSSENMFTTSSDNDKSYEVFPEWAIKSLPIYKTAEKFNRYPYQFVPKDGAMLSQLLQICAIMQN
;
A
#
# COMPACT_ATOMS: atom_id res chain seq x y z
N PHE A 1 -22.65 -12.56 30.53
CA PHE A 1 -22.79 -13.83 31.27
C PHE A 1 -21.68 -14.87 31.01
N SER A 2 -20.96 -14.86 29.87
CA SER A 2 -19.88 -15.84 29.62
C SER A 2 -18.67 -15.70 30.58
N ALA A 3 -18.16 -14.48 30.80
CA ALA A 3 -16.93 -14.24 31.56
C ALA A 3 -16.99 -14.74 33.02
N PHE A 4 -18.15 -14.69 33.68
CA PHE A 4 -18.29 -15.16 35.06
C PHE A 4 -18.05 -16.67 35.19
N PHE A 5 -18.71 -17.46 34.34
CA PHE A 5 -18.59 -18.92 34.35
C PHE A 5 -17.27 -19.42 33.78
N HIS A 6 -16.72 -18.72 32.79
CA HIS A 6 -15.52 -19.17 32.09
C HIS A 6 -14.25 -18.67 32.78
N ASP A 7 -14.18 -17.42 33.24
CA ASP A 7 -12.92 -16.84 33.71
C ASP A 7 -12.89 -16.64 35.23
N TYR A 8 -13.91 -15.99 35.80
CA TYR A 8 -13.91 -15.66 37.23
C TYR A 8 -14.10 -16.89 38.12
N MET A 9 -15.15 -17.68 37.89
CA MET A 9 -15.46 -18.84 38.74
C MET A 9 -14.31 -19.86 38.79
N PRO A 10 -13.69 -20.26 37.67
CA PRO A 10 -12.58 -21.21 37.70
C PRO A 10 -11.29 -20.62 38.28
N TYR A 11 -11.03 -19.31 38.12
CA TYR A 11 -9.92 -18.63 38.78
C TYR A 11 -10.05 -18.69 40.31
N TYR A 12 -11.24 -18.40 40.83
CA TYR A 12 -11.47 -18.42 42.28
C TYR A 12 -11.35 -19.84 42.85
N PHE A 13 -12.00 -20.84 42.23
CA PHE A 13 -11.94 -22.22 42.73
C PHE A 13 -10.56 -22.87 42.56
N CYS A 14 -9.88 -22.64 41.43
CA CYS A 14 -8.65 -23.37 41.09
C CYS A 14 -7.38 -22.62 41.51
N CYS A 15 -7.37 -21.29 41.51
CA CYS A 15 -6.20 -20.50 41.91
C CYS A 15 -6.35 -19.92 43.32
N LYS A 16 -7.43 -19.18 43.60
CA LYS A 16 -7.55 -18.44 44.87
C LYS A 16 -7.84 -19.32 46.09
N TYR A 17 -8.77 -20.27 45.98
CA TYR A 17 -9.16 -21.13 47.11
C TYR A 17 -8.27 -22.36 47.27
N ALA A 18 -7.81 -22.95 46.16
CA ALA A 18 -6.94 -24.12 46.20
C ALA A 18 -5.45 -23.78 46.42
N GLN A 19 -5.02 -22.51 46.33
CA GLN A 19 -3.67 -21.96 46.62
C GLN A 19 -2.44 -22.54 45.85
N TYR A 20 -2.40 -23.82 45.50
CA TYR A 20 -1.24 -24.47 44.85
C TYR A 20 -1.47 -24.81 43.37
N ARG A 21 -2.68 -24.62 42.83
CA ARG A 21 -3.02 -24.93 41.43
C ARG A 21 -3.09 -23.71 40.50
N CYS A 22 -2.65 -22.54 40.97
CA CYS A 22 -2.59 -21.33 40.14
C CYS A 22 -1.76 -21.54 38.87
N GLN A 23 -0.62 -22.23 38.95
CA GLN A 23 0.18 -22.57 37.76
C GLN A 23 -0.58 -23.46 36.77
N LEU A 24 -1.35 -24.45 37.26
CA LEU A 24 -2.16 -25.30 36.39
C LEU A 24 -3.32 -24.53 35.75
N PHE A 25 -3.93 -23.60 36.49
CA PHE A 25 -4.95 -22.69 35.97
C PHE A 25 -4.38 -21.81 34.86
N TYR A 26 -3.24 -21.14 35.09
CA TYR A 26 -2.59 -20.31 34.08
C TYR A 26 -2.00 -21.11 32.92
N TRP A 27 -1.66 -22.38 33.10
CA TRP A 27 -1.22 -23.24 32.00
C TRP A 27 -2.38 -23.65 31.08
N ARG A 28 -3.55 -24.01 31.65
CA ARG A 28 -4.76 -24.33 30.87
C ARG A 28 -5.47 -23.09 30.33
N ARG A 29 -5.33 -21.96 31.01
CA ARG A 29 -5.88 -20.65 30.65
C ARG A 29 -4.79 -19.60 30.79
N PRO A 30 -3.88 -19.52 29.80
CA PRO A 30 -2.89 -18.46 29.76
C PRO A 30 -3.57 -17.12 29.97
N THR A 31 -3.04 -16.29 30.86
CA THR A 31 -3.49 -14.91 30.94
C THR A 31 -3.28 -14.27 29.58
N SER A 32 -4.09 -13.26 29.25
CA SER A 32 -3.85 -12.37 28.12
C SER A 32 -2.62 -11.49 28.35
N GLY A 33 -1.55 -12.00 28.97
CA GLY A 33 -0.29 -11.31 29.24
C GLY A 33 0.59 -11.19 28.00
N CYS A 34 0.06 -11.42 26.80
CA CYS A 34 0.74 -11.31 25.50
C CYS A 34 2.07 -12.09 25.38
N GLN A 35 2.38 -13.02 26.28
CA GLN A 35 3.69 -13.68 26.36
C GLN A 35 4.01 -14.55 25.13
N GLN A 36 2.98 -15.06 24.44
CA GLN A 36 3.09 -15.82 23.19
C GLN A 36 2.50 -15.06 21.99
N TYR A 37 2.14 -13.78 22.18
CA TYR A 37 1.63 -12.99 21.07
C TYR A 37 2.78 -12.63 20.15
N GLU A 38 2.79 -13.22 18.96
CA GLU A 38 3.69 -12.84 17.89
C GLU A 38 2.99 -11.76 17.03
N PRO A 39 3.50 -10.51 17.05
CA PRO A 39 2.88 -9.45 16.27
C PRO A 39 3.07 -9.70 14.76
N PRO A 40 2.13 -9.24 13.92
CA PRO A 40 2.32 -9.29 12.48
C PRO A 40 3.49 -8.42 12.05
N ALA A 41 4.19 -8.82 10.98
CA ALA A 41 5.14 -7.95 10.31
C ALA A 41 4.38 -6.84 9.58
N THR A 42 4.86 -5.60 9.71
CA THR A 42 4.21 -4.44 9.12
C THR A 42 5.15 -3.72 8.18
N GLY A 43 4.61 -3.26 7.05
CA GLY A 43 5.33 -2.46 6.06
C GLY A 43 4.42 -1.33 5.63
N TYR A 44 4.98 -0.16 5.33
CA TYR A 44 4.17 0.99 4.97
C TYR A 44 4.80 1.81 3.85
N VAL A 45 3.94 2.42 3.04
CA VAL A 45 4.27 3.39 2.01
C VAL A 45 3.64 4.70 2.40
N GLN A 46 4.45 5.73 2.58
CA GLN A 46 3.96 7.09 2.74
C GLN A 46 3.81 7.72 1.37
N GLY A 47 2.68 8.39 1.15
CA GLY A 47 2.08 8.64 -0.17
C GLY A 47 2.94 9.30 -1.25
N ALA A 48 4.11 9.86 -0.92
CA ALA A 48 5.11 10.36 -1.87
C ALA A 48 6.17 9.32 -2.29
N GLY A 49 5.86 8.02 -2.19
CA GLY A 49 6.75 6.94 -2.62
C GLY A 49 7.89 6.63 -1.64
N SER A 50 7.71 6.93 -0.35
CA SER A 50 8.63 6.50 0.70
C SER A 50 8.20 5.15 1.24
N PHE A 51 9.02 4.13 1.05
CA PHE A 51 8.73 2.75 1.43
C PHE A 51 9.51 2.37 2.68
N THR A 52 8.82 1.71 3.62
CA THR A 52 9.42 0.92 4.69
C THR A 52 8.94 -0.52 4.50
N THR A 53 9.85 -1.41 4.16
CA THR A 53 9.57 -2.82 3.87
C THR A 53 9.21 -3.60 5.13
N LEU A 54 8.71 -4.82 4.95
CA LEU A 54 8.42 -5.75 6.06
C LEU A 54 9.68 -6.14 6.84
N ASP A 55 10.85 -6.06 6.21
CA ASP A 55 12.17 -6.33 6.81
C ASP A 55 12.83 -5.04 7.35
N ASN A 56 12.05 -3.97 7.59
CA ASN A 56 12.47 -2.67 8.12
C ASN A 56 13.44 -1.83 7.27
N ARG A 57 13.67 -2.20 6.01
CA ARG A 57 14.50 -1.42 5.09
C ARG A 57 13.72 -0.24 4.51
N LYS A 58 14.39 0.89 4.39
CA LYS A 58 13.80 2.13 3.88
C LYS A 58 14.38 2.52 2.53
N PHE A 59 13.52 2.98 1.63
CA PHE A 59 13.94 3.57 0.36
C PHE A 59 12.87 4.52 -0.17
N ILE A 60 13.29 5.50 -0.96
CA ILE A 60 12.36 6.37 -1.71
C ILE A 60 12.40 5.94 -3.17
N PHE A 61 11.22 5.73 -3.74
CA PHE A 61 11.03 5.22 -5.08
C PHE A 61 10.04 6.10 -5.85
N ASN A 62 10.53 6.75 -6.90
CA ASN A 62 9.77 7.74 -7.66
C ASN A 62 9.34 7.27 -9.06
N GLU A 63 9.45 5.99 -9.43
CA GLU A 63 9.03 5.58 -10.78
C GLU A 63 7.50 5.46 -10.90
N PRO A 64 6.89 6.00 -11.99
CA PRO A 64 5.46 5.85 -12.23
C PRO A 64 5.15 4.51 -12.89
N GLY A 65 4.05 3.87 -12.49
CA GLY A 65 3.64 2.57 -13.01
C GLY A 65 2.75 1.81 -12.02
N VAL A 66 2.35 0.60 -12.44
CA VAL A 66 1.70 -0.37 -11.54
C VAL A 66 2.75 -1.38 -11.13
N PHE A 67 2.91 -1.57 -9.83
CA PHE A 67 3.92 -2.44 -9.28
C PHE A 67 3.28 -3.50 -8.39
N THR A 68 3.87 -4.68 -8.35
CA THR A 68 3.54 -5.71 -7.37
C THR A 68 4.07 -5.30 -6.01
N LEU A 69 3.16 -4.91 -5.11
CA LEU A 69 3.48 -4.52 -3.74
C LEU A 69 3.85 -5.74 -2.89
N LEU A 70 3.04 -6.79 -3.01
CA LEU A 70 3.20 -8.06 -2.30
C LEU A 70 2.61 -9.18 -3.16
N HIS A 71 3.36 -10.28 -3.27
CA HIS A 71 2.93 -11.51 -3.88
C HIS A 71 3.33 -12.69 -3.00
N ILE A 72 2.36 -13.57 -2.73
CA ILE A 72 2.54 -14.81 -1.99
C ILE A 72 1.91 -15.94 -2.82
N PRO A 73 2.69 -16.96 -3.22
CA PRO A 73 2.17 -18.07 -4.00
C PRO A 73 1.23 -18.95 -3.17
N GLN A 74 0.31 -19.64 -3.86
CA GLN A 74 -0.56 -20.61 -3.23
C GLN A 74 0.26 -21.79 -2.68
N THR A 75 -0.03 -22.22 -1.45
CA THR A 75 0.48 -23.46 -0.87
C THR A 75 -0.68 -24.36 -0.44
N LEU A 76 -0.38 -25.55 0.09
CA LEU A 76 -1.40 -26.46 0.63
C LEU A 76 -2.20 -25.83 1.78
N THR A 77 -1.59 -24.92 2.54
CA THR A 77 -2.16 -24.32 3.75
C THR A 77 -2.53 -22.85 3.58
N ASN A 78 -1.90 -22.14 2.64
CA ASN A 78 -2.10 -20.71 2.45
C ASN A 78 -2.69 -20.40 1.06
N PRO A 79 -3.67 -19.48 0.98
CA PRO A 79 -4.14 -18.98 -0.31
C PRO A 79 -3.06 -18.13 -0.98
N GLU A 80 -3.14 -18.01 -2.31
CA GLU A 80 -2.39 -17.02 -3.06
C GLU A 80 -2.85 -15.62 -2.67
N VAL A 81 -1.91 -14.68 -2.56
CA VAL A 81 -2.18 -13.27 -2.29
C VAL A 81 -1.47 -12.42 -3.32
N ARG A 82 -2.22 -11.56 -3.99
CA ARG A 82 -1.74 -10.60 -5.00
C ARG A 82 -2.14 -9.20 -4.57
N ILE A 83 -1.16 -8.33 -4.38
CA ILE A 83 -1.38 -6.92 -4.06
C ILE A 83 -0.56 -6.07 -5.03
N GLN A 84 -1.22 -5.17 -5.75
CA GLN A 84 -0.58 -4.23 -6.66
C GLN A 84 -0.85 -2.80 -6.22
N ILE A 85 0.16 -1.96 -6.36
CA ILE A 85 0.11 -0.54 -6.06
C ILE A 85 0.30 0.26 -7.34
N ARG A 86 -0.40 1.39 -7.46
CA ARG A 86 -0.30 2.29 -8.60
C ARG A 86 0.35 3.60 -8.18
N LEU A 87 1.46 3.92 -8.82
CA LEU A 87 2.21 5.16 -8.67
C LEU A 87 2.01 6.03 -9.92
N GLU A 88 1.66 7.29 -9.70
CA GLU A 88 1.46 8.28 -10.78
C GLU A 88 2.26 9.54 -10.51
N ARG A 89 2.63 10.27 -11.57
CA ARG A 89 3.34 11.55 -11.45
C ARG A 89 2.45 12.57 -10.76
N TYR A 90 2.95 13.19 -9.69
CA TYR A 90 2.18 14.16 -8.95
C TYR A 90 2.07 15.48 -9.73
N PRO A 91 0.89 16.10 -9.84
CA PRO A 91 0.75 17.38 -10.50
C PRO A 91 1.35 18.52 -9.66
N ASN A 92 1.88 19.52 -10.35
CA ASN A 92 2.33 20.76 -9.77
C ASN A 92 1.13 21.57 -9.29
N ARG A 93 0.91 21.56 -7.98
CA ARG A 93 -0.18 22.30 -7.34
C ARG A 93 0.06 23.80 -7.22
N LYS A 94 1.14 24.35 -7.79
CA LYS A 94 1.31 25.81 -7.89
C LYS A 94 0.60 26.41 -9.10
N VAL A 95 0.17 25.59 -10.06
CA VAL A 95 -0.53 26.05 -11.26
C VAL A 95 -1.88 26.64 -10.87
N GLU A 96 -2.15 27.86 -11.32
CA GLU A 96 -3.39 28.58 -11.08
C GLU A 96 -4.48 28.14 -12.07
N PHE A 97 -5.60 27.62 -11.55
CA PHE A 97 -6.73 27.17 -12.36
C PHE A 97 -7.51 28.32 -13.03
N GLY A 98 -7.40 29.56 -12.52
CA GLY A 98 -8.04 30.75 -13.10
C GLY A 98 -7.53 31.13 -14.49
N LEU A 99 -6.40 30.55 -14.93
CA LEU A 99 -5.83 30.74 -16.26
C LEU A 99 -6.49 29.84 -17.34
N LEU A 100 -7.37 28.92 -16.94
CA LEU A 100 -8.13 28.05 -17.83
C LEU A 100 -8.93 28.86 -18.84
N GLY A 101 -8.74 28.58 -20.13
CA GLY A 101 -9.51 29.19 -21.21
C GLY A 101 -9.01 30.58 -21.65
N ARG A 102 -8.06 31.20 -20.93
CA ARG A 102 -7.35 32.41 -21.38
C ARG A 102 -5.97 32.10 -21.97
N TYR A 103 -5.13 31.40 -21.20
CA TYR A 103 -3.73 31.12 -21.58
C TYR A 103 -3.37 29.64 -21.44
N LEU A 104 -4.22 28.83 -20.81
CA LEU A 104 -4.01 27.39 -20.63
C LEU A 104 -5.20 26.60 -21.13
N SER A 105 -4.92 25.53 -21.87
CA SER A 105 -5.92 24.54 -22.28
C SER A 105 -6.26 23.61 -21.11
N GLN A 106 -7.44 22.98 -21.15
CA GLN A 106 -7.85 22.00 -20.13
C GLN A 106 -6.85 20.85 -19.96
N ALA A 107 -6.20 20.44 -21.06
CA ALA A 107 -5.20 19.37 -21.05
C ALA A 107 -3.89 19.78 -20.34
N ASP A 108 -3.62 21.08 -20.24
CA ASP A 108 -2.37 21.63 -19.72
C ASP A 108 -2.43 22.04 -18.25
N LEU A 109 -3.62 21.93 -17.63
CA LEU A 109 -3.81 22.21 -16.22
C LEU A 109 -3.02 21.24 -15.32
N VAL A 110 -2.92 19.98 -15.74
CA VAL A 110 -2.22 18.94 -15.00
C VAL A 110 -0.76 18.92 -15.44
N GLN A 111 0.03 19.87 -14.92
CA GLN A 111 1.47 19.92 -15.16
C GLN A 111 2.17 18.93 -14.22
N PRO A 112 2.91 17.92 -14.68
CA PRO A 112 3.54 16.96 -13.78
C PRO A 112 4.80 17.48 -13.10
N THR A 113 5.13 16.90 -11.96
CA THR A 113 6.41 17.04 -11.28
C THR A 113 7.30 15.80 -11.50
N ASN A 114 8.50 15.84 -10.93
CA ASN A 114 9.48 14.73 -10.92
C ASN A 114 9.38 13.88 -9.64
N ALA A 115 8.19 13.86 -9.03
CA ALA A 115 7.86 12.97 -7.93
C ALA A 115 6.62 12.14 -8.31
N THR A 116 6.53 10.93 -7.78
CA THR A 116 5.34 10.11 -7.90
C THR A 116 4.66 9.96 -6.56
N VAL A 117 3.36 9.68 -6.63
CA VAL A 117 2.54 9.41 -5.46
C VAL A 117 1.73 8.15 -5.65
N VAL A 118 1.39 7.51 -4.53
CA VAL A 118 0.46 6.39 -4.52
C VAL A 118 -0.95 6.93 -4.75
N THR A 119 -1.60 6.44 -5.80
CA THR A 119 -2.96 6.84 -6.16
C THR A 119 -3.98 5.72 -6.01
N GLY A 120 -3.54 4.47 -5.93
CA GLY A 120 -4.44 3.35 -5.70
C GLY A 120 -3.74 2.05 -5.40
N ILE A 121 -4.52 1.11 -4.90
CA ILE A 121 -4.13 -0.25 -4.58
C ILE A 121 -5.19 -1.22 -5.08
N ALA A 122 -4.76 -2.40 -5.52
CA ALA A 122 -5.62 -3.51 -5.89
C ALA A 122 -5.18 -4.75 -5.10
N LEU A 123 -6.15 -5.46 -4.55
CA LEU A 123 -5.98 -6.58 -3.63
C LEU A 123 -6.83 -7.75 -4.11
N GLU A 124 -6.22 -8.93 -4.16
CA GLU A 124 -6.89 -10.18 -4.51
C GLU A 124 -6.22 -11.36 -3.82
N ALA A 125 -7.00 -12.33 -3.39
CA ALA A 125 -6.54 -13.64 -2.93
C ALA A 125 -7.39 -14.77 -3.51
N THR A 126 -6.88 -16.00 -3.44
CA THR A 126 -7.59 -17.18 -3.95
C THR A 126 -9.01 -17.27 -3.39
N GLY A 127 -10.01 -17.25 -4.28
CA GLY A 127 -11.42 -17.37 -3.91
C GLY A 127 -12.07 -16.10 -3.33
N THR A 128 -11.37 -14.97 -3.33
CA THR A 128 -11.89 -13.67 -2.84
C THR A 128 -12.33 -12.76 -3.99
N ASP A 129 -13.20 -11.79 -3.69
CA ASP A 129 -13.50 -10.72 -4.65
C ASP A 129 -12.34 -9.71 -4.71
N ARG A 130 -11.95 -9.30 -5.92
CA ARG A 130 -10.94 -8.26 -6.10
C ARG A 130 -11.44 -6.93 -5.54
N VAL A 131 -10.63 -6.33 -4.68
CA VAL A 131 -10.87 -5.01 -4.11
C VAL A 131 -9.87 -4.02 -4.70
N VAL A 132 -10.38 -2.93 -5.26
CA VAL A 132 -9.57 -1.82 -5.75
C VAL A 132 -9.99 -0.56 -5.02
N VAL A 133 -9.00 0.11 -4.41
CA VAL A 133 -9.21 1.39 -3.74
C VAL A 133 -8.34 2.42 -4.43
N VAL A 134 -8.96 3.51 -4.87
CA VAL A 134 -8.29 4.58 -5.63
C VAL A 134 -8.65 5.93 -5.03
N VAL A 135 -7.71 6.87 -5.02
CA VAL A 135 -8.02 8.27 -4.71
C VAL A 135 -8.98 8.82 -5.77
N ARG A 136 -9.95 9.63 -5.35
CA ARG A 136 -10.80 10.36 -6.32
C ARG A 136 -10.00 11.44 -7.04
N LYS A 137 -10.42 11.79 -8.26
CA LYS A 137 -9.84 12.91 -9.02
C LYS A 137 -10.12 14.24 -8.30
N ASP A 138 -9.25 15.24 -8.50
CA ASP A 138 -9.26 16.53 -7.76
C ASP A 138 -10.65 17.19 -7.70
N THR A 139 -11.42 17.18 -8.79
CA THR A 139 -12.74 17.84 -8.87
C THR A 139 -13.91 17.06 -8.24
N ARG A 140 -13.69 15.86 -7.69
CA ARG A 140 -14.76 14.98 -7.15
C ARG A 140 -14.53 14.54 -5.70
N ARG A 141 -13.80 15.34 -4.91
CA ARG A 141 -13.36 14.99 -3.54
C ARG A 141 -14.23 15.55 -2.40
N PHE A 142 -15.26 16.34 -2.70
CA PHE A 142 -16.04 17.07 -1.68
C PHE A 142 -16.76 16.18 -0.65
N ARG A 143 -17.21 14.98 -1.05
CA ARG A 143 -17.93 14.04 -0.17
C ARG A 143 -17.13 12.79 0.19
N TYR A 144 -16.33 12.29 -0.75
CA TYR A 144 -15.53 11.08 -0.58
C TYR A 144 -14.12 11.32 -1.07
N ARG A 145 -13.12 10.90 -0.29
CA ARG A 145 -11.71 11.04 -0.66
C ARG A 145 -11.22 9.89 -1.53
N THR A 146 -11.69 8.68 -1.23
CA THR A 146 -11.36 7.46 -1.97
C THR A 146 -12.61 6.88 -2.65
N SER A 147 -12.37 6.02 -3.63
CA SER A 147 -13.39 5.18 -4.26
C SER A 147 -13.03 3.73 -3.98
N ILE A 148 -13.95 3.01 -3.34
CA ILE A 148 -13.81 1.59 -3.03
C ILE A 148 -14.62 0.80 -4.07
N ILE A 149 -13.94 -0.08 -4.80
CA ILE A 149 -14.52 -0.91 -5.85
C ILE A 149 -14.32 -2.38 -5.45
N VAL A 150 -15.40 -3.15 -5.41
CA VAL A 150 -15.36 -4.58 -5.08
C VAL A 150 -16.07 -5.35 -6.19
N GLY A 151 -15.38 -6.28 -6.84
CA GLY A 151 -15.93 -7.03 -7.98
C GLY A 151 -16.45 -6.10 -9.08
N ASN A 152 -15.64 -5.10 -9.47
CA ASN A 152 -15.98 -4.05 -10.45
C ASN A 152 -17.17 -3.13 -10.11
N ILE A 153 -17.75 -3.21 -8.91
CA ILE A 153 -18.86 -2.36 -8.47
C ILE A 153 -18.38 -1.38 -7.39
N ILE A 154 -18.69 -0.09 -7.52
CA ILE A 154 -18.40 0.90 -6.46
C ILE A 154 -19.26 0.63 -5.23
N ARG A 155 -18.63 0.68 -4.05
CA ARG A 155 -19.28 0.51 -2.74
C ARG A 155 -19.18 1.77 -1.90
N TYR A 156 -20.31 2.13 -1.29
CA TYR A 156 -20.44 3.29 -0.40
C TYR A 156 -20.65 2.80 1.04
N PHE A 157 -20.08 3.52 2.01
CA PHE A 157 -20.02 3.10 3.42
C PHE A 157 -20.70 4.10 4.37
N ASP A 158 -21.62 4.92 3.84
CA ASP A 158 -22.31 5.98 4.59
C ASP A 158 -23.13 5.43 5.76
N ASN A 159 -23.90 4.36 5.52
CA ASN A 159 -24.79 3.77 6.53
C ASN A 159 -24.10 2.62 7.28
N MET A 160 -23.39 1.76 6.56
CA MET A 160 -22.68 0.60 7.11
C MET A 160 -21.19 0.76 6.89
N LYS A 161 -20.48 1.03 7.99
CA LYS A 161 -19.03 1.22 8.03
C LYS A 161 -18.24 -0.07 7.83
N LEU A 162 -18.81 -1.20 8.23
CA LEU A 162 -18.25 -2.52 8.03
C LEU A 162 -19.13 -3.29 7.06
N GLN A 163 -18.55 -3.76 5.97
CA GLN A 163 -19.22 -4.58 4.97
C GLN A 163 -18.36 -5.81 4.68
N LYS A 164 -19.01 -6.97 4.54
CA LYS A 164 -18.35 -8.22 4.18
C LYS A 164 -18.73 -8.60 2.75
N PHE A 165 -17.71 -8.99 2.00
CA PHE A 165 -17.79 -9.49 0.64
C PHE A 165 -17.22 -10.91 0.59
N LYS A 166 -17.12 -11.52 -0.59
CA LYS A 166 -16.62 -12.88 -0.72
C LYS A 166 -15.15 -12.95 -0.27
N GLY A 167 -14.92 -13.49 0.93
CA GLY A 167 -13.60 -13.67 1.53
C GLY A 167 -12.83 -12.37 1.83
N VAL A 168 -13.51 -11.21 1.80
CA VAL A 168 -12.92 -9.90 2.12
C VAL A 168 -13.83 -9.14 3.06
N MET A 169 -13.25 -8.55 4.10
CA MET A 169 -13.92 -7.62 5.00
C MET A 169 -13.36 -6.21 4.78
N ILE A 170 -14.25 -5.24 4.61
CA ILE A 170 -13.88 -3.83 4.46
C ILE A 170 -14.50 -3.03 5.59
N TYR A 171 -13.67 -2.27 6.28
CA TYR A 171 -14.08 -1.34 7.32
C TYR A 171 -13.62 0.08 6.98
N VAL A 172 -14.53 1.04 7.05
CA VAL A 172 -14.21 2.46 6.85
C VAL A 172 -14.36 3.19 8.18
N ASN A 173 -13.28 3.85 8.59
CA ASN A 173 -13.30 4.65 9.81
C ASN A 173 -13.95 6.02 9.58
N ASN A 174 -14.60 6.54 10.63
CA ASN A 174 -15.41 7.74 10.55
C ASN A 174 -14.56 8.99 10.87
N VAL A 175 -13.78 9.43 9.89
CA VAL A 175 -13.25 10.80 9.88
C VAL A 175 -14.24 11.65 9.10
N GLU A 176 -14.48 12.89 9.54
CA GLU A 176 -15.60 13.77 9.18
C GLU A 176 -15.84 14.02 7.66
N HIS A 177 -14.97 13.51 6.77
CA HIS A 177 -15.03 13.68 5.32
C HIS A 177 -14.82 12.37 4.52
N GLY A 178 -15.68 11.37 4.77
CA GLY A 178 -16.02 10.29 3.82
C GLY A 178 -14.87 9.46 3.24
N GLN A 179 -14.65 8.27 3.81
CA GLN A 179 -13.73 7.24 3.31
C GLN A 179 -12.25 7.69 3.21
N ALA A 180 -11.81 8.57 4.12
CA ALA A 180 -10.40 8.98 4.20
C ALA A 180 -9.49 7.88 4.80
N GLU A 181 -10.08 6.91 5.50
CA GLU A 181 -9.37 5.78 6.11
C GLU A 181 -10.16 4.49 5.91
N VAL A 182 -9.56 3.54 5.18
CA VAL A 182 -10.17 2.29 4.74
C VAL A 182 -9.27 1.14 5.17
N TYR A 183 -9.86 0.13 5.80
CA TYR A 183 -9.22 -1.11 6.18
C TYR A 183 -9.80 -2.22 5.32
N VAL A 184 -8.93 -2.99 4.66
CA VAL A 184 -9.30 -4.15 3.86
C VAL A 184 -8.60 -5.36 4.45
N VAL A 185 -9.36 -6.40 4.80
CA VAL A 185 -8.83 -7.64 5.38
C VAL A 185 -9.23 -8.80 4.50
N LEU A 186 -8.22 -9.52 3.99
CA LEU A 186 -8.41 -10.78 3.28
C LEU A 186 -8.61 -11.89 4.32
N GLU A 187 -9.82 -12.44 4.44
CA GLU A 187 -10.20 -13.28 5.58
C GLU A 187 -9.40 -14.59 5.63
N ALA A 188 -9.29 -15.30 4.51
CA ALA A 188 -8.53 -16.56 4.44
C ALA A 188 -7.01 -16.34 4.57
N ALA A 189 -6.51 -15.25 3.97
CA ALA A 189 -5.10 -14.89 4.03
C ALA A 189 -4.70 -14.26 5.38
N GLN A 190 -5.66 -13.78 6.17
CA GLN A 190 -5.44 -12.99 7.40
C GLN A 190 -4.49 -11.79 7.17
N VAL A 191 -4.42 -11.30 5.93
CA VAL A 191 -3.62 -10.12 5.55
C VAL A 191 -4.50 -8.89 5.65
N GLY A 192 -4.02 -7.89 6.38
CA GLY A 192 -4.69 -6.61 6.55
C GLY A 192 -3.97 -5.51 5.79
N VAL A 193 -4.73 -4.63 5.15
CA VAL A 193 -4.21 -3.41 4.53
C VAL A 193 -5.03 -2.24 4.99
N ARG A 194 -4.36 -1.24 5.54
CA ARG A 194 -4.91 0.06 5.88
C ARG A 194 -4.50 1.07 4.82
N LEU A 195 -5.47 1.84 4.39
CA LEU A 195 -5.33 2.87 3.38
C LEU A 195 -5.82 4.16 3.98
N ARG A 196 -4.98 5.18 3.95
CA ARG A 196 -5.31 6.49 4.49
C ARG A 196 -4.92 7.56 3.48
N GLU A 197 -5.75 8.56 3.29
CA GLU A 197 -5.30 9.74 2.55
C GLU A 197 -4.27 10.51 3.39
N SER A 198 -3.04 10.66 2.88
CA SER A 198 -1.97 11.24 3.67
C SER A 198 -2.22 12.72 3.94
N TYR A 199 -1.73 13.14 5.10
CA TYR A 199 -1.92 14.46 5.69
C TYR A 199 -3.36 14.81 6.04
N ALA A 200 -4.40 14.22 5.43
CA ALA A 200 -5.83 14.44 5.73
C ALA A 200 -6.21 15.91 6.08
N LEU A 201 -5.42 16.85 5.55
CA LEU A 201 -5.46 18.27 5.85
C LEU A 201 -6.07 18.92 4.62
N ASP A 202 -7.17 19.62 4.85
CA ASP A 202 -7.80 20.40 3.81
C ASP A 202 -6.97 21.64 3.53
N ILE A 203 -6.40 21.70 2.34
CA ILE A 203 -5.77 22.94 1.86
C ILE A 203 -6.85 23.75 1.16
N SER A 204 -7.12 24.94 1.70
CA SER A 204 -7.95 25.93 1.03
C SER A 204 -7.13 26.61 -0.06
N ARG A 205 -7.35 26.24 -1.32
CA ARG A 205 -6.76 26.98 -2.46
C ARG A 205 -7.55 28.24 -2.81
N LEU A 206 -8.84 28.25 -2.46
CA LEU A 206 -9.78 29.36 -2.60
C LEU A 206 -10.71 29.36 -1.37
N SER A 207 -11.30 30.51 -1.06
CA SER A 207 -12.37 30.60 -0.04
C SER A 207 -13.50 29.63 -0.41
N GLY A 208 -13.67 28.56 0.37
CA GLY A 208 -14.70 27.53 0.15
C GLY A 208 -14.28 26.27 -0.61
N TYR A 209 -13.04 26.15 -1.08
CA TYR A 209 -12.54 24.92 -1.74
C TYR A 209 -11.53 24.19 -0.85
N GLN A 210 -12.00 23.19 -0.11
CA GLN A 210 -11.16 22.26 0.65
C GLN A 210 -10.67 21.13 -0.27
N GLU A 211 -9.39 21.13 -0.63
CA GLU A 211 -8.77 20.04 -1.40
C GLU A 211 -7.81 19.26 -0.51
N SER A 212 -7.90 17.93 -0.59
CA SER A 212 -6.92 17.03 -0.01
C SER A 212 -5.76 16.77 -0.98
N MET A 213 -4.63 16.31 -0.43
CA MET A 213 -3.39 16.08 -1.18
C MET A 213 -3.46 14.97 -2.23
N GLY A 214 -4.52 14.15 -2.20
CA GLY A 214 -4.78 13.21 -3.27
C GLY A 214 -3.72 12.12 -3.42
N LEU A 215 -3.16 11.70 -2.30
CA LEU A 215 -2.10 10.71 -2.20
C LEU A 215 -2.45 9.77 -1.03
N LEU A 216 -2.11 8.49 -1.17
CA LEU A 216 -2.46 7.46 -0.19
C LEU A 216 -1.23 7.00 0.58
N ASP A 217 -1.37 6.95 1.90
CA ASP A 217 -0.58 6.10 2.75
C ASP A 217 -1.16 4.69 2.74
N VAL A 218 -0.29 3.70 2.56
CA VAL A 218 -0.63 2.29 2.57
C VAL A 218 0.14 1.63 3.69
N GLU A 219 -0.54 0.92 4.57
CA GLU A 219 0.07 0.12 5.64
C GLU A 219 -0.41 -1.32 5.46
N LEU A 220 0.54 -2.24 5.32
CA LEU A 220 0.34 -3.67 5.11
C LEU A 220 0.73 -4.40 6.39
N ALA A 221 -0.13 -5.30 6.86
CA ALA A 221 0.13 -6.20 7.97
C ALA A 221 0.06 -7.66 7.51
N LEU A 222 1.17 -8.38 7.70
CA LEU A 222 1.34 -9.77 7.31
C LEU A 222 1.46 -10.65 8.57
N PRO A 223 0.62 -11.68 8.75
CA PRO A 223 0.69 -12.52 9.94
C PRO A 223 1.96 -13.39 9.95
N PRO A 224 2.45 -13.79 11.14
CA PRO A 224 3.72 -14.52 11.28
C PRO A 224 3.79 -15.87 10.56
N ARG A 225 2.63 -16.48 10.25
CA ARG A 225 2.52 -17.76 9.51
C ARG A 225 3.18 -17.76 8.13
N TYR A 226 3.45 -16.58 7.58
CA TYR A 226 4.16 -16.40 6.30
C TYR A 226 5.70 -16.37 6.46
N GLY A 227 6.22 -16.58 7.68
CA GLY A 227 7.65 -16.65 7.94
C GLY A 227 8.36 -15.30 7.80
N VAL A 228 7.63 -14.21 8.01
CA VAL A 228 8.19 -12.85 8.02
C VAL A 228 8.19 -12.34 9.48
N PRO A 229 9.37 -12.14 10.07
CA PRO A 229 9.50 -11.77 11.47
C PRO A 229 9.17 -10.28 11.65
N PRO A 230 8.49 -9.89 12.74
CA PRO A 230 8.04 -8.51 12.95
C PRO A 230 9.18 -7.53 13.25
N ASN A 231 10.29 -8.00 13.80
CA ASN A 231 11.51 -7.23 14.05
C ASN A 231 12.44 -7.18 12.81
N GLY A 232 12.03 -7.79 11.70
CA GLY A 232 12.82 -7.91 10.49
C GLY A 232 13.94 -8.94 10.58
N GLU A 233 14.28 -9.49 11.77
CA GLU A 233 15.44 -10.37 12.01
C GLU A 233 15.41 -11.67 11.19
N SER A 234 16.29 -11.80 10.20
CA SER A 234 16.39 -13.01 9.36
C SER A 234 16.90 -14.26 10.10
N SER A 235 17.28 -14.13 11.38
CA SER A 235 17.88 -15.18 12.20
C SER A 235 16.96 -16.38 12.45
N TYR A 236 15.63 -16.18 12.43
CA TYR A 236 14.67 -17.29 12.56
C TYR A 236 14.61 -18.19 11.31
N ARG A 237 14.93 -17.63 10.13
CA ARG A 237 14.86 -18.32 8.84
C ARG A 237 15.98 -19.36 8.70
N SER A 238 17.19 -19.06 9.15
CA SER A 238 18.35 -19.95 8.98
C SER A 238 18.32 -21.18 9.89
N GLN A 239 17.64 -21.12 11.04
CA GLN A 239 17.64 -22.21 12.01
C GLN A 239 16.54 -23.26 11.77
N PHE A 240 15.41 -22.90 11.14
CA PHE A 240 14.26 -23.80 10.99
C PHE A 240 13.62 -23.85 9.58
N ALA A 241 14.25 -23.26 8.55
CA ALA A 241 13.73 -23.31 7.17
C ALA A 241 13.48 -24.73 6.64
N SER A 242 14.25 -25.73 7.10
CA SER A 242 14.07 -27.13 6.71
C SER A 242 12.84 -27.79 7.36
N MET A 243 12.28 -27.19 8.41
CA MET A 243 11.17 -27.76 9.20
C MET A 243 9.82 -27.12 8.87
N PHE A 244 9.82 -25.84 8.48
CA PHE A 244 8.63 -25.09 8.09
C PHE A 244 8.76 -24.61 6.65
N ASN A 245 8.01 -25.22 5.73
CA ASN A 245 7.97 -24.83 4.32
C ASN A 245 7.15 -23.53 4.15
N PHE A 246 7.74 -22.38 4.53
CA PHE A 246 7.10 -21.07 4.39
C PHE A 246 7.03 -20.65 2.92
N PRO A 247 5.93 -20.02 2.48
CA PRO A 247 5.83 -19.50 1.13
C PRO A 247 6.80 -18.34 0.89
N LEU A 248 7.24 -18.17 -0.36
CA LEU A 248 8.08 -17.06 -0.76
C LEU A 248 7.25 -15.76 -0.82
N VAL A 249 7.49 -14.84 0.11
CA VAL A 249 6.92 -13.49 0.09
C VAL A 249 7.82 -12.58 -0.76
N SER A 250 7.29 -12.00 -1.82
CA SER A 250 8.03 -11.14 -2.76
C SER A 250 7.24 -9.87 -3.10
N GLY A 251 7.91 -8.81 -3.55
CA GLY A 251 7.26 -7.55 -3.96
C GLY A 251 8.04 -6.32 -3.50
N LEU A 252 7.50 -5.12 -3.75
CA LEU A 252 8.11 -3.88 -3.26
C LEU A 252 8.24 -3.84 -1.73
N MET A 253 7.34 -4.51 -0.99
CA MET A 253 7.41 -4.62 0.47
C MET A 253 8.45 -5.62 0.96
N ARG A 254 9.06 -6.39 0.06
CA ARG A 254 10.17 -7.31 0.35
C ARG A 254 11.01 -7.55 -0.92
N PRO A 255 11.84 -6.56 -1.34
CA PRO A 255 12.46 -6.57 -2.65
C PRO A 255 13.68 -7.47 -2.75
N ASN A 256 14.45 -7.58 -1.67
CA ASN A 256 15.62 -8.44 -1.53
C ASN A 256 15.28 -9.57 -0.56
N LEU A 257 15.52 -10.81 -0.98
CA LEU A 257 15.15 -12.00 -0.21
C LEU A 257 16.24 -12.46 0.76
N ASP A 258 17.48 -11.98 0.53
CA ASP A 258 18.71 -12.45 1.17
C ASP A 258 19.38 -11.39 2.07
N ASP A 259 18.88 -10.16 2.08
CA ASP A 259 19.50 -9.08 2.84
C ASP A 259 19.21 -9.18 4.34
N ILE A 260 20.24 -8.87 5.13
CA ILE A 260 20.20 -8.87 6.58
C ILE A 260 19.43 -7.63 7.05
N SER A 261 18.56 -7.87 8.01
CA SER A 261 17.72 -6.91 8.73
C SER A 261 18.50 -5.70 9.21
N GLU A 262 17.95 -4.51 8.97
CA GLU A 262 18.44 -3.26 9.56
C GLU A 262 17.80 -3.04 10.94
N LEU A 263 18.37 -2.08 11.69
CA LEU A 263 17.82 -1.61 12.96
C LEU A 263 16.35 -1.19 12.79
N LEU A 264 15.58 -1.22 13.89
CA LEU A 264 14.23 -0.65 13.86
C LEU A 264 14.33 0.88 13.72
N ASN A 265 13.65 1.44 12.71
CA ASN A 265 13.49 2.89 12.50
C ASN A 265 14.79 3.72 12.31
N PRO A 266 15.73 3.34 11.43
CA PRO A 266 16.86 4.21 11.09
C PRO A 266 16.34 5.50 10.41
N PRO A 267 17.02 6.64 10.59
CA PRO A 267 16.72 7.84 9.83
C PRO A 267 17.04 7.63 8.35
N PHE A 268 16.27 8.25 7.46
CA PHE A 268 16.54 8.20 6.02
C PHE A 268 17.90 8.83 5.70
N THR A 269 18.67 8.16 4.85
CA THR A 269 19.90 8.72 4.28
C THR A 269 19.70 9.14 2.83
N LEU A 270 20.53 10.06 2.34
CA LEU A 270 20.47 10.53 0.94
C LEU A 270 20.69 9.39 -0.08
N ASN A 271 21.44 8.35 0.30
CA ASN A 271 21.74 7.21 -0.57
C ASN A 271 20.52 6.31 -0.80
N GLU A 272 19.51 6.39 0.06
CA GLU A 272 18.24 5.65 -0.06
C GLU A 272 17.25 6.34 -1.00
N VAL A 273 17.58 7.53 -1.52
CA VAL A 273 16.75 8.25 -2.49
C VAL A 273 17.05 7.77 -3.89
N ASN A 274 16.11 7.02 -4.47
CA ASN A 274 16.20 6.44 -5.81
C ASN A 274 17.54 5.73 -6.09
N PRO A 275 17.93 4.74 -5.28
CA PRO A 275 19.18 4.02 -5.49
C PRO A 275 19.15 3.26 -6.83
N ALA A 276 20.08 3.57 -7.73
CA ALA A 276 20.07 3.08 -9.10
C ALA A 276 20.05 1.54 -9.22
N ALA A 277 20.84 0.84 -8.39
CA ALA A 277 20.89 -0.62 -8.37
C ALA A 277 19.55 -1.25 -7.97
N LEU A 278 18.92 -0.72 -6.91
CA LEU A 278 17.63 -1.19 -6.44
C LEU A 278 16.54 -0.87 -7.48
N ILE A 279 16.51 0.33 -8.06
CA ILE A 279 15.49 0.71 -9.05
C ILE A 279 15.47 -0.26 -10.23
N GLN A 280 16.63 -0.58 -10.80
CA GLN A 280 16.70 -1.51 -11.94
C GLN A 280 16.14 -2.88 -11.57
N GLN A 281 16.46 -3.36 -10.37
CA GLN A 281 15.92 -4.62 -9.86
C GLN A 281 14.39 -4.54 -9.66
N LEU A 282 13.88 -3.47 -9.05
CA LEU A 282 12.43 -3.29 -8.81
C LEU A 282 11.65 -3.19 -10.12
N LEU A 283 12.18 -2.45 -11.10
CA LEU A 283 11.58 -2.32 -12.43
C LEU A 283 11.53 -3.66 -13.16
N ASN A 284 12.60 -4.45 -13.12
CA ASN A 284 12.64 -5.74 -13.80
C ASN A 284 11.75 -6.79 -13.11
N ASN A 285 11.70 -6.78 -11.78
CA ASN A 285 11.09 -7.86 -11.01
C ASN A 285 9.60 -7.62 -10.70
N TYR A 286 9.19 -6.35 -10.54
CA TYR A 286 7.89 -6.03 -9.96
C TYR A 286 7.05 -5.02 -10.75
N LEU A 287 7.59 -4.40 -11.80
CA LEU A 287 6.78 -3.57 -12.69
C LEU A 287 5.86 -4.45 -13.54
N ILE A 288 4.58 -4.10 -13.58
CA ILE A 288 3.62 -4.76 -14.46
C ILE A 288 3.85 -4.29 -15.91
N PRO A 289 4.07 -5.21 -16.87
CA PRO A 289 4.29 -4.86 -18.27
C PRO A 289 3.16 -3.99 -18.84
N GLY A 290 3.52 -2.99 -19.63
CA GLY A 290 2.55 -2.04 -20.21
C GLY A 290 2.01 -1.01 -19.22
N SER A 291 2.46 -1.05 -17.95
CA SER A 291 2.23 0.02 -16.98
C SER A 291 3.47 0.92 -16.86
N GLY A 292 3.27 2.22 -16.65
CA GLY A 292 4.34 3.21 -16.54
C GLY A 292 4.56 4.04 -17.81
N LEU A 293 5.67 4.76 -17.86
CA LEU A 293 6.02 5.60 -19.02
C LEU A 293 6.64 4.76 -20.14
N SER A 294 6.54 5.20 -21.39
CA SER A 294 6.98 4.46 -22.59
C SER A 294 8.43 3.92 -22.58
N ARG A 295 9.29 4.36 -21.64
CA ARG A 295 10.64 3.84 -21.42
C ARG A 295 10.69 2.48 -20.71
N THR A 296 9.62 2.07 -20.04
CA THR A 296 9.58 0.83 -19.25
C THR A 296 8.90 -0.35 -19.96
N ALA A 297 8.71 -0.26 -21.28
CA ALA A 297 7.96 -1.25 -22.08
C ALA A 297 8.62 -2.64 -22.21
N SER A 298 9.84 -2.83 -21.68
CA SER A 298 10.60 -4.10 -21.76
C SER A 298 10.87 -4.74 -20.40
N SER A 299 10.01 -4.56 -19.40
CA SER A 299 10.12 -5.30 -18.15
C SER A 299 9.57 -6.72 -18.32
N THR A 300 10.44 -7.71 -18.52
CA THR A 300 10.10 -9.12 -18.33
C THR A 300 10.17 -9.43 -16.84
N ILE A 301 9.03 -9.70 -16.20
CA ILE A 301 8.97 -10.15 -14.80
C ILE A 301 9.78 -11.44 -14.69
N THR A 302 10.93 -11.36 -14.01
CA THR A 302 11.87 -12.47 -13.82
C THR A 302 11.57 -13.32 -12.58
N VAL A 303 10.73 -12.82 -11.66
CA VAL A 303 10.41 -13.52 -10.42
C VAL A 303 9.33 -14.59 -10.68
N PRO A 304 9.62 -15.88 -10.41
CA PRO A 304 8.66 -16.96 -10.62
C PRO A 304 7.37 -16.74 -9.83
N GLY A 305 6.23 -16.90 -10.51
CA GLY A 305 4.90 -16.83 -9.89
C GLY A 305 4.29 -15.44 -9.76
N VAL A 306 5.06 -14.35 -9.95
CA VAL A 306 4.49 -13.00 -9.97
C VAL A 306 3.72 -12.80 -11.29
N SER A 307 2.41 -12.57 -11.20
CA SER A 307 1.57 -12.35 -12.37
C SER A 307 1.92 -11.04 -13.10
N SER A 308 1.96 -11.10 -14.43
CA SER A 308 2.09 -9.93 -15.32
C SER A 308 0.76 -9.23 -15.60
N GLU A 309 -0.34 -9.72 -15.03
CA GLU A 309 -1.66 -9.12 -15.22
C GLU A 309 -1.82 -7.85 -14.38
N ASN A 310 -2.26 -6.77 -15.02
CA ASN A 310 -2.57 -5.52 -14.32
C ASN A 310 -3.96 -5.58 -13.67
N MET A 311 -4.02 -5.67 -12.35
CA MET A 311 -5.29 -5.83 -11.62
C MET A 311 -6.23 -4.61 -11.73
N PHE A 312 -5.71 -3.44 -12.13
CA PHE A 312 -6.51 -2.23 -12.40
C PHE A 312 -7.18 -2.24 -13.78
N THR A 313 -6.69 -3.02 -14.74
CA THR A 313 -7.22 -3.06 -16.11
C THR A 313 -7.64 -4.46 -16.56
N THR A 314 -7.35 -5.50 -15.81
CA THR A 314 -7.90 -6.84 -16.07
C THR A 314 -9.25 -7.01 -15.38
N SER A 315 -10.12 -7.73 -16.05
CA SER A 315 -11.47 -8.11 -15.63
C SER A 315 -11.63 -9.61 -15.89
N SER A 316 -12.29 -10.33 -14.98
CA SER A 316 -12.79 -11.67 -15.28
C SER A 316 -13.89 -11.60 -16.36
N ASP A 317 -14.25 -12.71 -17.00
CA ASP A 317 -15.28 -12.68 -18.04
C ASP A 317 -16.65 -12.17 -17.55
N ASN A 318 -16.99 -12.45 -16.29
CA ASN A 318 -18.19 -11.90 -15.64
C ASN A 318 -18.09 -10.39 -15.43
N ASP A 319 -16.88 -9.91 -15.15
CA ASP A 319 -16.57 -8.51 -14.84
C ASP A 319 -16.59 -7.60 -16.08
N LYS A 320 -16.38 -8.17 -17.29
CA LYS A 320 -16.41 -7.44 -18.58
C LYS A 320 -17.74 -6.76 -18.84
N SER A 321 -18.84 -7.36 -18.36
CA SER A 321 -20.19 -6.76 -18.48
C SER A 321 -20.30 -5.39 -17.80
N TYR A 322 -19.43 -5.10 -16.84
CA TYR A 322 -19.41 -3.85 -16.09
C TYR A 322 -18.45 -2.79 -16.65
N GLU A 323 -17.71 -3.08 -17.72
CA GLU A 323 -16.76 -2.13 -18.32
C GLU A 323 -17.42 -0.93 -19.01
N VAL A 324 -18.70 -1.04 -19.34
CA VAL A 324 -19.51 0.04 -19.93
C VAL A 324 -19.78 1.16 -18.93
N PHE A 325 -19.69 0.85 -17.63
CA PHE A 325 -20.01 1.80 -16.58
C PHE A 325 -18.83 2.77 -16.31
N PRO A 326 -19.10 4.04 -15.96
CA PRO A 326 -18.07 5.04 -15.68
C PRO A 326 -17.12 4.65 -14.52
N GLU A 327 -17.56 3.73 -13.67
CA GLU A 327 -16.79 3.04 -12.63
C GLU A 327 -15.51 2.40 -13.18
N TRP A 328 -15.60 1.83 -14.38
CA TRP A 328 -14.43 1.28 -15.07
C TRP A 328 -13.36 2.33 -15.29
N ALA A 329 -13.76 3.50 -15.80
CA ALA A 329 -12.86 4.61 -16.07
C ALA A 329 -12.23 5.18 -14.79
N ILE A 330 -12.85 5.00 -13.61
CA ILE A 330 -12.27 5.38 -12.31
C ILE A 330 -11.17 4.39 -11.91
N LYS A 331 -11.36 3.11 -12.21
CA LYS A 331 -10.40 2.03 -11.92
C LYS A 331 -9.19 2.07 -12.86
N SER A 332 -9.45 2.12 -14.17
CA SER A 332 -8.48 1.82 -15.23
C SER A 332 -7.69 3.04 -15.73
N LEU A 333 -8.25 4.24 -15.68
CA LEU A 333 -7.57 5.44 -16.14
C LEU A 333 -6.67 6.03 -15.05
N PRO A 334 -5.60 6.74 -15.45
CA PRO A 334 -4.80 7.50 -14.51
C PRO A 334 -5.62 8.60 -13.83
N ILE A 335 -5.33 8.85 -12.56
CA ILE A 335 -5.90 9.96 -11.79
C ILE A 335 -5.31 11.28 -12.28
N TYR A 336 -3.98 11.34 -12.42
CA TYR A 336 -3.25 12.51 -12.89
C TYR A 336 -2.85 12.32 -14.36
N LYS A 337 -3.83 12.45 -15.26
CA LYS A 337 -3.57 12.41 -16.71
C LYS A 337 -2.95 13.72 -17.18
N THR A 338 -1.70 13.66 -17.61
CA THR A 338 -0.98 14.80 -18.21
C THR A 338 -1.19 14.84 -19.73
N ALA A 339 -1.07 16.02 -20.33
CA ALA A 339 -0.96 16.14 -21.78
C ALA A 339 0.31 15.45 -22.31
N GLU A 340 0.26 14.91 -23.53
CA GLU A 340 1.39 14.17 -24.13
C GLU A 340 2.68 14.99 -24.22
N LYS A 341 2.57 16.31 -24.36
CA LYS A 341 3.72 17.22 -24.38
C LYS A 341 4.58 17.12 -23.12
N PHE A 342 3.99 16.75 -21.97
CA PHE A 342 4.71 16.56 -20.71
C PHE A 342 5.43 15.21 -20.58
N ASN A 343 5.36 14.37 -21.61
CA ASN A 343 6.12 13.12 -21.69
C ASN A 343 7.39 13.27 -22.54
N ARG A 344 7.62 14.46 -23.13
CA ARG A 344 8.77 14.77 -23.98
C ARG A 344 9.65 15.82 -23.32
N TYR A 345 10.89 15.93 -23.79
CA TYR A 345 11.79 17.02 -23.40
C TYR A 345 11.12 18.39 -23.60
N PRO A 346 11.24 19.35 -22.66
CA PRO A 346 12.04 19.34 -21.43
C PRO A 346 11.33 18.77 -20.18
N TYR A 347 10.07 18.34 -20.29
CA TYR A 347 9.22 17.95 -19.16
C TYR A 347 9.23 16.44 -18.86
N GLN A 348 10.13 15.71 -19.52
CA GLN A 348 10.32 14.28 -19.32
C GLN A 348 10.55 13.99 -17.84
N PHE A 349 9.93 12.91 -17.36
CA PHE A 349 10.13 12.47 -15.99
C PHE A 349 11.59 12.08 -15.76
N VAL A 350 12.22 12.70 -14.76
CA VAL A 350 13.56 12.38 -14.29
C VAL A 350 13.51 12.34 -12.77
N PRO A 351 13.55 11.15 -12.13
CA PRO A 351 13.56 11.06 -10.68
C PRO A 351 14.86 11.68 -10.15
N LYS A 352 14.77 12.44 -9.06
CA LYS A 352 15.97 12.95 -8.37
C LYS A 352 16.62 11.83 -7.58
N ASP A 353 17.91 11.59 -7.79
CA ASP A 353 18.69 10.65 -6.98
C ASP A 353 19.37 11.37 -5.79
N GLY A 354 19.98 10.60 -4.89
CA GLY A 354 20.74 11.11 -3.76
C GLY A 354 21.89 12.05 -4.14
N ALA A 355 22.53 11.82 -5.30
CA ALA A 355 23.66 12.63 -5.77
C ALA A 355 23.20 14.02 -6.27
N MET A 356 22.09 14.09 -7.00
CA MET A 356 21.46 15.35 -7.40
C MET A 356 21.00 16.15 -6.18
N LEU A 357 20.51 15.48 -5.14
CA LEU A 357 20.13 16.13 -3.89
C LEU A 357 21.34 16.67 -3.12
N SER A 358 22.44 15.92 -3.03
CA SER A 358 23.65 16.39 -2.37
C SER A 358 24.26 17.60 -3.10
N GLN A 359 24.26 17.59 -4.43
CA GLN A 359 24.66 18.74 -5.24
C GLN A 359 23.75 19.96 -5.00
N LEU A 360 22.44 19.76 -4.91
CA LEU A 360 21.50 20.84 -4.63
C LEU A 360 21.72 21.45 -3.25
N LEU A 361 21.99 20.62 -2.24
CA LEU A 361 22.34 21.07 -0.89
C LEU A 361 23.63 21.90 -0.88
N GLN A 362 24.65 21.49 -1.64
CA GLN A 362 25.89 22.27 -1.79
C GLN A 362 25.63 23.64 -2.43
N ILE A 363 24.82 23.69 -3.50
CA ILE A 363 24.44 24.96 -4.13
C ILE A 363 23.71 25.87 -3.15
N CYS A 364 22.77 25.33 -2.37
CA CYS A 364 22.06 26.09 -1.34
C CYS A 364 23.00 26.64 -0.27
N ALA A 365 23.98 25.84 0.18
CA ALA A 365 24.97 26.29 1.16
C ALA A 365 25.87 27.41 0.59
N ILE A 366 26.25 27.34 -0.69
CA ILE A 366 27.02 28.39 -1.36
C ILE A 366 26.21 29.69 -1.46
N MET A 367 24.90 29.62 -1.71
CA MET A 367 24.04 30.82 -1.80
C MET A 367 23.73 31.48 -0.45
N GLN A 368 23.90 30.76 0.66
CA GLN A 368 23.71 31.30 2.01
C GLN A 368 24.94 32.05 2.54
N ASN A 369 26.11 31.77 1.97
CA ASN A 369 27.35 32.51 2.19
C ASN A 369 27.52 33.61 1.14
#